data_AF-A0AAJ1V852-F1
#
_entry.id   AF-A0AAJ1V852-F1
#
_cell.length_a   1.000
_cell.length_b   1.000
_cell.length_c   1.000
_cell.angle_alpha   90.00
_cell.angle_beta   90.00
_cell.angle_gamma   90.00
#
_symmetry.space_group_name_H-M   'P 1'
#
loop_
_entity.id
_entity.type
_entity.pdbx_description
1 polymer ?
#
loop_
_entity_poly.entity_id
_entity_poly.type
_entity_poly.pdbx_seq_one_letter_code
_entity_poly.pdbx_strand_id
1 'polypeptide(L)'
;MGKIIIENLKSINKLEFNIPTSGIHVLTGINGSGKTTLLACLQRLTDSYAFQRHFKSSSNNQFDSFRNSKIRYENNGSFVEYTYRNTRWAPTPKRKASLLNTMGYTNAFLVSSNVERFYVQNEELNTRGIQAAPQFYKTSMNEIFHTTKYSELRRKKLDGKGRGNGRSNYGFLLPAKSVGHQNQYYTEKNFSLGELLILNALFQLENIADNSLILIDEIELALHPKVQVSFLTFLQRMSVEKNLTVILSTHSSSLIKKASNLIYLERNPANGHVNIEYDCYPALALQNMAIQEEVQPDLVLFVEDDYAKYIIEQLLNYYFVTLVQQRRPIIKILPVGGWPQTLRFTISCSNYLIPQNTGVYAFLDADALPDIQIIQADANRSASQQELLNLYVANQARIKFLPITPELGLVTLLNDYNSPQNSDSNLN
;
A
#
# COMPACT_ATOMS: atom_id res chain seq x y z
N MET A 1 -5.22 3.83 -29.90
CA MET A 1 -5.08 3.11 -28.61
C MET A 1 -6.37 2.36 -28.34
N GLY A 2 -6.29 1.15 -27.80
CA GLY A 2 -7.47 0.35 -27.47
C GLY A 2 -8.19 0.91 -26.25
N LYS A 3 -9.51 0.77 -26.21
CA LYS A 3 -10.37 1.22 -25.11
C LYS A 3 -11.33 0.11 -24.69
N ILE A 4 -11.66 0.06 -23.41
CA ILE A 4 -12.66 -0.82 -22.82
C ILE A 4 -13.75 0.05 -22.18
N ILE A 5 -15.01 -0.27 -22.43
CA ILE A 5 -16.16 0.36 -21.81
C ILE A 5 -16.95 -0.73 -21.09
N ILE A 6 -17.15 -0.58 -19.78
CA ILE A 6 -17.87 -1.52 -18.93
C ILE A 6 -19.15 -0.82 -18.46
N GLU A 7 -20.30 -1.46 -18.65
CA GLU A 7 -21.62 -0.96 -18.23
C GLU A 7 -22.37 -2.01 -17.41
N ASN A 8 -22.98 -1.57 -16.31
CA ASN A 8 -23.85 -2.35 -15.42
C ASN A 8 -23.26 -3.71 -14.98
N LEU A 9 -21.98 -3.74 -14.58
CA LEU A 9 -21.28 -4.97 -14.19
C LEU A 9 -20.80 -4.87 -12.74
N LYS A 10 -21.35 -5.72 -11.86
CA LYS A 10 -21.08 -5.70 -10.41
C LYS A 10 -21.35 -4.30 -9.83
N SER A 11 -20.35 -3.65 -9.23
CA SER A 11 -20.46 -2.31 -8.64
C SER A 11 -20.31 -1.16 -9.65
N ILE A 12 -20.03 -1.48 -10.92
CA ILE A 12 -19.75 -0.51 -11.98
C ILE A 12 -21.03 -0.26 -12.78
N ASN A 13 -21.54 0.98 -12.77
CA ASN A 13 -22.62 1.38 -13.69
C ASN A 13 -22.05 1.78 -15.05
N LYS A 14 -20.97 2.56 -15.07
CA LYS A 14 -20.21 2.91 -16.28
C LYS A 14 -18.74 3.15 -15.95
N LEU A 15 -17.83 2.58 -16.73
CA LEU A 15 -16.38 2.78 -16.63
C LEU A 15 -15.78 2.78 -18.05
N GLU A 16 -14.98 3.78 -18.38
CA GLU A 16 -14.29 3.90 -19.66
C GLU A 16 -12.78 3.91 -19.44
N PHE A 17 -12.08 2.87 -19.89
CA PHE A 17 -10.65 2.67 -19.64
C PHE A 17 -9.86 2.57 -20.94
N ASN A 18 -8.90 3.47 -21.12
CA ASN A 18 -7.87 3.39 -22.14
C ASN A 18 -6.84 2.33 -21.73
N ILE A 19 -6.62 1.36 -22.62
CA ILE A 19 -5.67 0.27 -22.40
C ILE A 19 -4.25 0.83 -22.54
N PRO A 20 -3.40 0.71 -21.50
CA PRO A 20 -2.08 1.33 -21.50
C PRO A 20 -1.08 0.57 -22.37
N THR A 21 0.00 1.23 -22.77
CA THR A 21 1.13 0.62 -23.49
C THR A 21 2.12 -0.06 -22.54
N SER A 22 3.24 -0.59 -23.06
CA SER A 22 4.25 -1.28 -22.26
C SER A 22 4.78 -0.46 -21.08
N GLY A 23 5.24 -1.17 -20.06
CA GLY A 23 5.64 -0.62 -18.76
C GLY A 23 4.74 -1.08 -17.62
N ILE A 24 4.98 -0.51 -16.45
CA ILE A 24 4.25 -0.82 -15.22
C ILE A 24 3.22 0.27 -14.95
N HIS A 25 1.98 -0.16 -14.71
CA HIS A 25 0.84 0.68 -14.38
C HIS A 25 0.25 0.20 -13.06
N VAL A 26 0.27 1.05 -12.05
CA VAL A 26 -0.34 0.76 -10.76
C VAL A 26 -1.76 1.28 -10.77
N LEU A 27 -2.71 0.38 -10.53
CA LEU A 27 -4.13 0.63 -10.50
C LEU A 27 -4.58 0.71 -9.03
N THR A 28 -5.15 1.83 -8.61
CA THR A 28 -5.55 2.02 -7.22
C THR A 28 -6.90 2.71 -7.10
N GLY A 29 -7.48 2.68 -5.90
CA GLY A 29 -8.84 3.16 -5.64
C GLY A 29 -9.50 2.36 -4.53
N ILE A 30 -10.58 2.88 -3.94
CA ILE A 30 -11.27 2.25 -2.81
C ILE A 30 -11.84 0.85 -3.14
N ASN A 31 -12.18 0.08 -2.09
CA ASN A 31 -12.85 -1.21 -2.26
C ASN A 31 -14.17 -1.03 -3.02
N GLY A 32 -14.44 -1.92 -3.98
CA GLY A 32 -15.63 -1.80 -4.84
C GLY A 32 -15.54 -0.77 -5.97
N SER A 33 -14.40 -0.08 -6.16
CA SER A 33 -14.20 0.84 -7.30
C SER A 33 -14.14 0.15 -8.66
N GLY A 34 -13.99 -1.18 -8.70
CA GLY A 34 -14.04 -1.96 -9.94
C GLY A 34 -12.71 -2.56 -10.41
N LYS A 35 -11.62 -2.42 -9.66
CA LYS A 35 -10.26 -2.92 -10.00
C LYS A 35 -10.24 -4.38 -10.48
N THR A 36 -10.65 -5.33 -9.62
CA THR A 36 -10.70 -6.76 -9.97
C THR A 36 -11.61 -7.04 -11.18
N THR A 37 -12.71 -6.31 -11.33
CA THR A 37 -13.61 -6.43 -12.49
C THR A 37 -12.93 -5.97 -13.77
N LEU A 38 -12.20 -4.85 -13.72
CA LEU A 38 -11.42 -4.32 -14.85
C LEU A 38 -10.31 -5.29 -15.26
N LEU A 39 -9.55 -5.83 -14.29
CA LEU A 39 -8.52 -6.85 -14.56
C LEU A 39 -9.13 -8.10 -15.22
N ALA A 40 -10.29 -8.59 -14.75
CA ALA A 40 -10.98 -9.69 -15.39
C ALA A 40 -11.40 -9.39 -16.85
N CYS A 41 -11.80 -8.14 -17.14
CA CYS A 41 -12.11 -7.69 -18.49
C CYS A 41 -10.88 -7.55 -19.38
N LEU A 42 -9.74 -7.14 -18.82
CA LEU A 42 -8.46 -7.08 -19.53
C LEU A 42 -7.93 -8.49 -19.86
N GLN A 43 -8.11 -9.46 -18.96
CA GLN A 43 -7.70 -10.84 -19.22
C GLN A 43 -8.41 -11.43 -20.44
N ARG A 44 -9.66 -11.00 -20.71
CA ARG A 44 -10.45 -11.47 -21.86
C ARG A 44 -9.80 -11.18 -23.22
N LEU A 45 -8.89 -10.20 -23.29
CA LEU A 45 -8.22 -9.80 -24.53
C LEU A 45 -7.55 -10.99 -25.24
N THR A 46 -6.94 -11.90 -24.48
CA THR A 46 -6.30 -13.10 -25.04
C THR A 46 -6.89 -14.40 -24.49
N ASP A 47 -7.67 -14.36 -23.41
CA ASP A 47 -8.23 -15.55 -22.78
C ASP A 47 -9.75 -15.61 -22.95
N SER A 48 -10.21 -16.49 -23.85
CA SER A 48 -11.62 -16.63 -24.19
C SER A 48 -12.52 -17.09 -23.03
N TYR A 49 -11.94 -17.72 -22.01
CA TYR A 49 -12.61 -18.25 -20.82
C TYR A 49 -12.56 -17.29 -19.63
N ALA A 50 -11.94 -16.11 -19.74
CA ALA A 50 -11.84 -15.13 -18.66
C ALA A 50 -13.21 -14.80 -18.03
N PHE A 51 -14.21 -14.49 -18.85
CA PHE A 51 -15.55 -14.16 -18.35
C PHE A 51 -16.23 -15.34 -17.64
N GLN A 52 -16.10 -16.56 -18.14
CA GLN A 52 -16.69 -17.74 -17.49
C GLN A 52 -16.05 -18.02 -16.13
N ARG A 53 -14.75 -17.71 -15.98
CA ARG A 53 -14.03 -17.90 -14.71
C ARG A 53 -14.35 -16.83 -13.67
N HIS A 54 -14.52 -15.57 -14.08
CA HIS A 54 -14.68 -14.43 -13.16
C HIS A 54 -16.12 -13.96 -12.97
N PHE A 55 -16.99 -14.24 -13.94
CA PHE A 55 -18.41 -13.87 -13.95
C PHE A 55 -19.25 -15.15 -14.07
N LYS A 56 -19.12 -16.02 -13.06
CA LYS A 56 -19.87 -17.28 -12.99
C LYS A 56 -21.36 -17.00 -12.92
N SER A 57 -22.12 -17.58 -13.84
CA SER A 57 -23.57 -17.52 -13.86
C SER A 57 -24.17 -18.46 -12.83
N SER A 58 -25.22 -18.03 -12.14
CA SER A 58 -26.13 -18.94 -11.43
C SER A 58 -27.14 -19.49 -12.43
N SER A 59 -27.50 -20.78 -12.33
CA SER A 59 -28.57 -21.37 -13.14
C SER A 59 -29.95 -20.78 -12.82
N ASN A 60 -30.09 -20.17 -11.63
CA ASN A 60 -31.32 -19.51 -11.23
C ASN A 60 -31.27 -18.03 -11.59
N ASN A 61 -32.20 -17.66 -12.48
CA ASN A 61 -32.41 -16.31 -13.00
C ASN A 61 -32.57 -15.21 -11.95
N GLN A 62 -33.04 -15.52 -10.73
CA GLN A 62 -33.16 -14.55 -9.64
C GLN A 62 -31.80 -14.15 -9.04
N PHE A 63 -30.77 -14.98 -9.21
CA PHE A 63 -29.41 -14.73 -8.71
C PHE A 63 -28.44 -14.32 -9.81
N ASP A 64 -28.94 -14.04 -11.01
CA ASP A 64 -28.14 -13.65 -12.16
C ASP A 64 -28.00 -12.12 -12.27
N SER A 65 -26.92 -11.60 -11.70
CA SER A 65 -26.65 -10.16 -11.63
C SER A 65 -26.12 -9.55 -12.94
N PHE A 66 -25.97 -10.33 -14.02
CA PHE A 66 -25.27 -9.89 -15.24
C PHE A 66 -26.18 -9.53 -16.41
N ARG A 67 -27.51 -9.66 -16.30
CA ARG A 67 -28.46 -9.53 -17.42
C ARG A 67 -28.35 -8.23 -18.24
N ASN A 68 -28.01 -7.12 -17.59
CA ASN A 68 -27.87 -5.82 -18.24
C ASN A 68 -26.42 -5.41 -18.46
N SER A 69 -25.46 -6.28 -18.14
CA SER A 69 -24.04 -5.99 -18.23
C SER A 69 -23.56 -6.00 -19.67
N LYS A 70 -22.79 -4.97 -20.03
CA LYS A 70 -22.15 -4.85 -21.34
C LYS A 70 -20.67 -4.54 -21.17
N ILE A 71 -19.84 -5.17 -21.99
CA ILE A 71 -18.40 -4.91 -22.04
C ILE A 71 -18.03 -4.68 -23.50
N ARG A 72 -17.73 -3.45 -23.87
CA ARG A 72 -17.34 -3.05 -25.22
C ARG A 72 -15.84 -2.83 -25.30
N TYR A 73 -15.23 -3.37 -26.36
CA TYR A 73 -13.84 -3.16 -26.70
C TYR A 73 -13.79 -2.36 -28.00
N GLU A 74 -12.99 -1.30 -28.04
CA GLU A 74 -12.85 -0.39 -29.17
C GLU A 74 -11.39 -0.26 -29.58
N ASN A 75 -11.10 -0.34 -30.88
CA ASN A 75 -9.78 -0.08 -31.44
C ASN A 75 -9.91 0.46 -32.87
N ASN A 76 -9.22 1.56 -33.16
CA ASN A 76 -9.16 2.20 -34.48
C ASN A 76 -10.55 2.36 -35.17
N GLY A 77 -11.55 2.83 -34.43
CA GLY A 77 -12.92 3.05 -34.93
C GLY A 77 -13.78 1.80 -35.10
N SER A 78 -13.23 0.61 -34.84
CA SER A 78 -13.98 -0.64 -34.77
C SER A 78 -14.28 -1.03 -33.32
N PHE A 79 -15.41 -1.70 -33.11
CA PHE A 79 -15.79 -2.20 -31.78
C PHE A 79 -16.36 -3.62 -31.81
N VAL A 80 -16.28 -4.30 -30.66
CA VAL A 80 -17.02 -5.52 -30.34
C VAL A 80 -17.59 -5.40 -28.93
N GLU A 81 -18.86 -5.72 -28.77
CA GLU A 81 -19.56 -5.66 -27.49
C GLU A 81 -19.94 -7.06 -27.01
N TYR A 82 -19.55 -7.38 -25.78
CA TYR A 82 -19.96 -8.59 -25.09
C TYR A 82 -21.14 -8.26 -24.21
N THR A 83 -22.28 -8.88 -24.52
CA THR A 83 -23.49 -8.81 -23.71
C THR A 83 -23.71 -10.17 -23.06
N TYR A 84 -24.15 -10.17 -21.82
CA TYR A 84 -24.56 -11.39 -21.17
C TYR A 84 -25.96 -11.81 -21.66
N ARG A 85 -26.09 -13.03 -22.20
CA ARG A 85 -27.37 -13.59 -22.68
C ARG A 85 -27.64 -14.91 -21.96
N ASN A 86 -28.55 -14.89 -20.99
CA ASN A 86 -29.05 -16.00 -20.16
C ASN A 86 -27.99 -16.79 -19.39
N THR A 87 -27.05 -17.41 -20.08
CA THR A 87 -26.07 -18.35 -19.52
C THR A 87 -24.64 -18.09 -19.98
N ARG A 88 -24.42 -17.18 -20.94
CA ARG A 88 -23.08 -16.90 -21.47
C ARG A 88 -22.91 -15.48 -21.99
N TRP A 89 -21.66 -15.02 -21.90
CA TRP A 89 -21.19 -13.82 -22.57
C TRP A 89 -20.99 -14.08 -24.06
N ALA A 90 -21.63 -13.28 -24.92
CA ALA A 90 -21.56 -13.43 -26.37
C ALA A 90 -21.12 -12.13 -27.06
N PRO A 91 -20.18 -12.19 -28.01
CA PRO A 91 -19.75 -11.01 -28.77
C PRO A 91 -20.80 -10.59 -29.81
N THR A 92 -20.95 -9.28 -29.96
CA THR A 92 -21.84 -8.61 -30.91
C THR A 92 -21.09 -7.42 -31.54
N PRO A 93 -20.91 -7.38 -32.87
CA PRO A 93 -21.17 -8.43 -33.85
C PRO A 93 -20.20 -9.61 -33.69
N LYS A 94 -20.69 -10.86 -33.81
CA LYS A 94 -19.84 -12.07 -33.70
C LYS A 94 -18.64 -12.09 -34.66
N ARG A 95 -18.82 -11.56 -35.87
CA ARG A 95 -17.76 -11.49 -36.90
C ARG A 95 -16.58 -10.61 -36.49
N LYS A 96 -16.77 -9.68 -35.54
CA LYS A 96 -15.73 -8.79 -35.01
C LYS A 96 -15.10 -9.30 -33.72
N ALA A 97 -15.34 -10.56 -33.31
CA ALA A 97 -14.73 -11.13 -32.11
C ALA A 97 -13.18 -11.15 -32.17
N SER A 98 -12.60 -11.25 -33.37
CA SER A 98 -11.15 -11.18 -33.59
C SER A 98 -10.56 -9.77 -33.38
N LEU A 99 -11.39 -8.74 -33.17
CA LEU A 99 -10.92 -7.38 -32.85
C LEU A 99 -9.99 -7.38 -31.64
N LEU A 100 -10.21 -8.25 -30.67
CA LEU A 100 -9.35 -8.33 -29.47
C LEU A 100 -7.88 -8.63 -29.82
N ASN A 101 -7.63 -9.39 -30.89
CA ASN A 101 -6.27 -9.69 -31.36
C ASN A 101 -5.54 -8.44 -31.88
N THR A 102 -6.29 -7.40 -32.27
CA THR A 102 -5.72 -6.14 -32.75
C THR A 102 -5.26 -5.22 -31.61
N MET A 103 -5.55 -5.58 -30.35
CA MET A 103 -5.14 -4.81 -29.17
C MET A 103 -3.64 -4.89 -28.88
N GLY A 104 -2.92 -5.79 -29.55
CA GLY A 104 -1.45 -5.81 -29.55
C GLY A 104 -0.79 -6.64 -28.44
N TYR A 105 -1.54 -7.47 -27.71
CA TYR A 105 -0.98 -8.36 -26.71
C TYR A 105 -0.91 -9.81 -27.17
N THR A 106 0.25 -10.44 -26.96
CA THR A 106 0.46 -11.86 -27.28
C THR A 106 -0.33 -12.75 -26.32
N ASN A 107 -0.23 -12.47 -25.01
CA ASN A 107 -0.95 -13.18 -23.96
C ASN A 107 -1.34 -12.21 -22.83
N ALA A 108 -2.37 -12.57 -22.06
CA ALA A 108 -2.83 -11.88 -20.86
C ALA A 108 -2.98 -12.88 -19.70
N PHE A 109 -2.17 -12.71 -18.66
CA PHE A 109 -2.18 -13.58 -17.49
C PHE A 109 -2.60 -12.81 -16.24
N LEU A 110 -3.43 -13.42 -15.40
CA LEU A 110 -3.85 -12.84 -14.12
C LEU A 110 -3.21 -13.60 -12.97
N VAL A 111 -2.40 -12.91 -12.18
CA VAL A 111 -1.87 -13.34 -10.89
C VAL A 111 -2.76 -12.73 -9.81
N SER A 112 -3.32 -13.55 -8.94
CA SER A 112 -4.23 -13.12 -7.86
C SER A 112 -3.86 -13.86 -6.58
N SER A 113 -4.11 -13.21 -5.44
CA SER A 113 -3.89 -13.73 -4.09
C SER A 113 -4.80 -14.91 -3.70
N ASN A 114 -5.82 -15.24 -4.51
CA ASN A 114 -6.76 -16.32 -4.20
C ASN A 114 -6.08 -17.69 -4.14
N VAL A 115 -5.98 -18.22 -2.92
CA VAL A 115 -5.28 -19.47 -2.59
C VAL A 115 -5.83 -20.69 -3.32
N GLU A 116 -7.13 -20.73 -3.61
CA GLU A 116 -7.76 -21.79 -4.42
C GLU A 116 -7.21 -21.89 -5.85
N ARG A 117 -6.52 -20.85 -6.32
CA ARG A 117 -5.85 -20.81 -7.63
C ARG A 117 -4.37 -21.14 -7.54
N PHE A 118 -3.80 -21.25 -6.35
CA PHE A 118 -2.42 -21.68 -6.19
C PHE A 118 -2.32 -23.19 -6.38
N TYR A 119 -1.29 -23.59 -7.11
CA TYR A 119 -0.88 -24.98 -7.13
C TYR A 119 -0.33 -25.32 -5.75
N VAL A 120 -1.06 -26.14 -4.99
CA VAL A 120 -0.56 -26.76 -3.76
C VAL A 120 -0.67 -28.26 -3.95
N GLN A 121 0.45 -28.95 -3.77
CA GLN A 121 0.52 -30.39 -3.91
C GLN A 121 -0.44 -31.06 -2.92
N ASN A 122 -1.22 -32.04 -3.38
CA ASN A 122 -2.00 -32.90 -2.50
C ASN A 122 -1.34 -34.27 -2.27
N GLU A 123 -0.53 -34.75 -3.21
CA GLU A 123 0.12 -36.06 -3.16
C GLU A 123 1.40 -36.06 -2.30
N GLU A 124 1.71 -37.20 -1.68
CA GLU A 124 2.96 -37.42 -0.97
C GLU A 124 4.12 -37.52 -1.95
N LEU A 125 5.06 -36.57 -1.88
CA LEU A 125 6.26 -36.61 -2.72
C LEU A 125 7.23 -37.69 -2.24
N ASN A 126 7.56 -38.65 -3.11
CA ASN A 126 8.76 -39.47 -2.91
C ASN A 126 10.06 -38.67 -3.18
N THR A 127 11.21 -39.15 -2.70
CA THR A 127 12.51 -38.47 -2.84
C THR A 127 13.22 -38.71 -4.19
N ARG A 128 12.64 -39.51 -5.09
CA ARG A 128 13.25 -39.83 -6.40
C ARG A 128 13.01 -38.69 -7.40
N GLY A 129 13.98 -38.44 -8.27
CA GLY A 129 13.85 -37.47 -9.38
C GLY A 129 13.87 -36.00 -8.95
N ILE A 130 14.39 -35.69 -7.76
CA ILE A 130 14.62 -34.31 -7.32
C ILE A 130 15.79 -33.72 -8.13
N GLN A 131 15.57 -32.56 -8.74
CA GLN A 131 16.55 -31.85 -9.56
C GLN A 131 16.74 -30.43 -9.03
N ALA A 132 17.84 -29.77 -9.43
CA ALA A 132 17.99 -28.34 -9.17
C ALA A 132 16.90 -27.55 -9.91
N ALA A 133 16.32 -26.54 -9.23
CA ALA A 133 15.46 -25.58 -9.89
C ALA A 133 16.27 -24.71 -10.89
N PRO A 134 15.66 -24.25 -12.00
CA PRO A 134 16.31 -23.31 -12.91
C PRO A 134 16.85 -22.07 -12.18
N GLN A 135 17.98 -21.56 -12.67
CA GLN A 135 18.66 -20.44 -12.03
C GLN A 135 17.77 -19.21 -11.91
N PHE A 136 16.89 -18.98 -12.90
CA PHE A 136 15.89 -17.90 -12.89
C PHE A 136 15.06 -17.86 -11.60
N TYR A 137 14.55 -19.01 -11.13
CA TYR A 137 13.77 -19.05 -9.88
C TYR A 137 14.63 -18.75 -8.66
N LYS A 138 15.84 -19.32 -8.62
CA LYS A 138 16.77 -19.15 -7.49
C LYS A 138 17.17 -17.69 -7.32
N THR A 139 17.61 -17.04 -8.40
CA THR A 139 18.04 -15.65 -8.39
C THR A 139 16.87 -14.72 -8.10
N SER A 140 15.74 -14.90 -8.79
CA SER A 140 14.57 -14.02 -8.63
C SER A 140 13.96 -14.12 -7.23
N MET A 141 13.82 -15.33 -6.67
CA MET A 141 13.32 -15.50 -5.30
C MET A 141 14.25 -14.85 -4.26
N ASN A 142 15.57 -15.06 -4.39
CA ASN A 142 16.55 -14.45 -3.49
C ASN A 142 16.56 -12.91 -3.60
N GLU A 143 16.45 -12.37 -4.81
CA GLU A 143 16.33 -10.93 -5.08
C GLU A 143 15.06 -10.34 -4.46
N ILE A 144 13.90 -10.95 -4.70
CA ILE A 144 12.60 -10.44 -4.23
C ILE A 144 12.49 -10.51 -2.70
N PHE A 145 12.96 -11.59 -2.08
CA PHE A 145 12.86 -11.79 -0.62
C PHE A 145 14.08 -11.30 0.16
N HIS A 146 15.12 -10.78 -0.49
CA HIS A 146 16.38 -10.34 0.15
C HIS A 146 17.01 -11.43 1.02
N THR A 147 17.18 -12.61 0.46
CA THR A 147 17.73 -13.77 1.16
C THR A 147 18.60 -14.62 0.23
N THR A 148 19.30 -15.61 0.79
CA THR A 148 20.02 -16.65 0.04
C THR A 148 19.38 -18.03 0.20
N LYS A 149 18.27 -18.12 0.97
CA LYS A 149 17.52 -19.36 1.25
C LYS A 149 17.20 -20.15 -0.02
N TYR A 150 16.90 -19.49 -1.12
CA TYR A 150 16.45 -20.14 -2.36
C TYR A 150 17.59 -20.53 -3.31
N SER A 151 18.86 -20.32 -2.93
CA SER A 151 20.01 -20.79 -3.72
C SER A 151 20.00 -22.31 -3.91
N GLU A 152 19.52 -23.04 -2.89
CA GLU A 152 19.38 -24.49 -2.90
C GLU A 152 18.00 -24.97 -3.37
N LEU A 153 17.18 -24.10 -3.97
CA LEU A 153 15.87 -24.47 -4.46
C LEU A 153 15.95 -25.63 -5.45
N ARG A 154 15.16 -26.66 -5.18
CA ARG A 154 15.01 -27.86 -5.99
C ARG A 154 13.61 -27.89 -6.60
N ARG A 155 13.47 -28.63 -7.69
CA ARG A 155 12.18 -28.95 -8.31
C ARG A 155 12.07 -30.45 -8.53
N LYS A 156 10.85 -30.95 -8.57
CA LYS A 156 10.56 -32.33 -8.91
C LYS A 156 9.40 -32.40 -9.90
N LYS A 157 9.53 -33.25 -10.91
CA LYS A 157 8.44 -33.51 -11.86
C LYS A 157 7.31 -34.26 -11.17
N LEU A 158 6.07 -33.84 -11.41
CA LEU A 158 4.88 -34.42 -10.79
C LEU A 158 4.12 -35.28 -11.80
N ASP A 159 3.59 -36.41 -11.33
CA ASP A 159 2.96 -37.43 -12.19
C ASP A 159 1.45 -37.14 -12.43
N GLY A 160 0.88 -36.13 -11.75
CA GLY A 160 -0.52 -35.73 -11.87
C GLY A 160 -0.74 -34.31 -12.42
N LYS A 161 -1.90 -34.08 -13.06
CA LYS A 161 -2.40 -32.73 -13.35
C LYS A 161 -2.99 -32.15 -12.05
N GLY A 162 -2.37 -31.11 -11.49
CA GLY A 162 -2.95 -30.41 -10.34
C GLY A 162 -4.34 -29.82 -10.64
N ARG A 163 -5.09 -29.50 -9.59
CA ARG A 163 -6.31 -28.69 -9.71
C ARG A 163 -5.92 -27.23 -9.97
N GLY A 164 -6.51 -26.61 -10.99
CA GLY A 164 -6.30 -25.19 -11.35
C GLY A 164 -5.65 -24.98 -12.73
N ASN A 165 -5.64 -23.73 -13.21
CA ASN A 165 -5.01 -23.34 -14.49
C ASN A 165 -3.48 -23.15 -14.37
N GLY A 166 -2.81 -23.80 -13.42
CA GLY A 166 -1.43 -23.51 -13.02
C GLY A 166 -0.49 -24.74 -13.02
N ARG A 167 0.75 -24.51 -13.48
CA ARG A 167 1.98 -25.32 -13.32
C ARG A 167 1.79 -26.84 -13.34
N SER A 168 1.53 -27.42 -14.50
CA SER A 168 1.13 -28.83 -14.61
C SER A 168 2.22 -29.87 -14.32
N ASN A 169 3.50 -29.50 -14.15
CA ASN A 169 4.57 -30.49 -14.23
C ASN A 169 5.61 -30.46 -13.12
N TYR A 170 5.71 -29.42 -12.26
CA TYR A 170 6.80 -29.33 -11.28
C TYR A 170 6.38 -28.74 -9.94
N GLY A 171 6.83 -29.39 -8.86
CA GLY A 171 6.73 -28.91 -7.49
C GLY A 171 8.08 -28.47 -6.93
N PHE A 172 8.09 -27.45 -6.08
CA PHE A 172 9.30 -26.86 -5.50
C PHE A 172 9.57 -27.36 -4.08
N LEU A 173 10.85 -27.44 -3.75
CA LEU A 173 11.31 -27.92 -2.45
C LEU A 173 12.66 -27.32 -2.07
N LEU A 174 12.89 -27.18 -0.77
CA LEU A 174 14.14 -26.71 -0.18
C LEU A 174 14.72 -27.79 0.73
N PRO A 175 16.02 -28.10 0.65
CA PRO A 175 16.65 -29.01 1.59
C PRO A 175 16.62 -28.44 3.01
N ALA A 176 16.33 -29.29 3.98
CA ALA A 176 16.44 -29.03 5.41
C ALA A 176 17.64 -29.79 6.01
N LYS A 177 17.89 -29.62 7.31
CA LYS A 177 18.95 -30.39 7.99
C LYS A 177 18.64 -31.89 7.90
N SER A 178 19.60 -32.69 7.45
CA SER A 178 19.47 -34.15 7.43
C SER A 178 19.39 -34.67 8.86
N VAL A 179 18.41 -35.53 9.13
CA VAL A 179 18.28 -36.24 10.41
C VAL A 179 18.65 -37.70 10.16
N GLY A 180 19.82 -38.11 10.65
CA GLY A 180 20.40 -39.41 10.34
C GLY A 180 20.75 -39.56 8.85
N HIS A 181 20.31 -40.65 8.21
CA HIS A 181 20.57 -40.94 6.79
C HIS A 181 19.48 -40.41 5.83
N GLN A 182 18.49 -39.67 6.33
CA GLN A 182 17.40 -39.13 5.50
C GLN A 182 17.54 -37.62 5.29
N ASN A 183 17.55 -37.21 4.03
CA ASN A 183 17.46 -35.80 3.66
C ASN A 183 16.02 -35.33 3.86
N GLN A 184 15.84 -34.36 4.76
CA GLN A 184 14.56 -33.70 4.96
C GLN A 184 14.40 -32.55 3.94
N TYR A 185 13.17 -32.29 3.51
CA TYR A 185 12.86 -31.21 2.59
C TYR A 185 11.64 -30.44 3.07
N TYR A 186 11.68 -29.12 2.96
CA TYR A 186 10.50 -28.26 3.00
C TYR A 186 9.86 -28.24 1.62
N THR A 187 8.59 -28.61 1.55
CA THR A 187 7.81 -28.61 0.29
C THR A 187 6.98 -27.33 0.19
N GLU A 188 6.33 -27.10 -0.96
CA GLU A 188 5.37 -26.00 -1.13
C GLU A 188 4.26 -25.97 -0.07
N LYS A 189 3.90 -27.12 0.55
CA LYS A 189 2.96 -27.15 1.69
C LYS A 189 3.46 -26.39 2.92
N ASN A 190 4.78 -26.23 3.03
CA ASN A 190 5.45 -25.54 4.13
C ASN A 190 5.84 -24.09 3.75
N PHE A 191 5.62 -23.69 2.50
CA PHE A 191 5.92 -22.33 2.06
C PHE A 191 4.80 -21.39 2.50
N SER A 192 5.17 -20.17 2.87
CA SER A 192 4.23 -19.10 3.15
C SER A 192 3.43 -18.73 1.89
N LEU A 193 2.25 -18.14 2.10
CA LEU A 193 1.41 -17.67 0.99
C LEU A 193 2.16 -16.70 0.06
N GLY A 194 2.99 -15.82 0.63
CA GLY A 194 3.84 -14.91 -0.13
C GLY A 194 4.86 -15.63 -1.02
N GLU A 195 5.54 -16.64 -0.48
CA GLU A 195 6.48 -17.48 -1.25
C GLU A 195 5.78 -18.20 -2.41
N LEU A 196 4.61 -18.79 -2.16
CA LEU A 196 3.82 -19.46 -3.18
C LEU A 196 3.33 -18.49 -4.27
N LEU A 197 2.87 -17.30 -3.87
CA LEU A 197 2.41 -16.26 -4.79
C LEU A 197 3.53 -15.86 -5.75
N ILE A 198 4.72 -15.55 -5.23
CA ILE A 198 5.87 -15.14 -6.05
C ILE A 198 6.34 -16.31 -6.94
N LEU A 199 6.43 -17.54 -6.42
CA LEU A 199 6.80 -18.70 -7.25
C LEU A 199 5.84 -18.94 -8.41
N ASN A 200 4.53 -18.76 -8.17
CA ASN A 200 3.51 -18.89 -9.21
C ASN A 200 3.58 -17.75 -10.22
N ALA A 201 3.85 -16.52 -9.79
CA ALA A 201 4.10 -15.40 -10.69
C ALA A 201 5.34 -15.64 -11.56
N LEU A 202 6.47 -16.03 -10.94
CA LEU A 202 7.70 -16.34 -11.65
C LEU A 202 7.53 -17.48 -12.65
N PHE A 203 6.70 -18.48 -12.34
CA PHE A 203 6.41 -19.55 -13.30
C PHE A 203 5.76 -19.04 -14.59
N GLN A 204 4.82 -18.10 -14.47
CA GLN A 204 4.21 -17.46 -15.63
C GLN A 204 5.22 -16.58 -16.37
N LEU A 205 6.10 -15.89 -15.65
CA LEU A 205 7.10 -14.96 -16.20
C LEU A 205 8.28 -15.64 -16.90
N GLU A 206 8.68 -16.85 -16.46
CA GLU A 206 9.82 -17.57 -17.03
C GLU A 206 9.64 -17.75 -18.56
N ASN A 207 8.46 -18.23 -18.97
CA ASN A 207 8.16 -18.55 -20.37
C ASN A 207 7.19 -17.54 -21.01
N ILE A 208 7.03 -16.35 -20.41
CA ILE A 208 6.17 -15.32 -20.98
C ILE A 208 6.75 -14.85 -22.32
N ALA A 209 5.88 -14.76 -23.32
CA ALA A 209 6.20 -14.18 -24.62
C ALA A 209 6.31 -12.66 -24.52
N ASP A 210 7.09 -12.06 -25.41
CA ASP A 210 7.20 -10.61 -25.49
C ASP A 210 5.85 -9.96 -25.82
N ASN A 211 5.70 -8.68 -25.47
CA ASN A 211 4.46 -7.93 -25.65
C ASN A 211 3.24 -8.57 -24.95
N SER A 212 3.45 -9.25 -23.82
CA SER A 212 2.37 -9.81 -23.02
C SER A 212 1.85 -8.82 -21.97
N LEU A 213 0.59 -8.99 -21.60
CA LEU A 213 -0.11 -8.28 -20.54
C LEU A 213 -0.10 -9.12 -19.25
N ILE A 214 0.42 -8.55 -18.18
CA ILE A 214 0.44 -9.16 -16.85
C ILE A 214 -0.51 -8.37 -15.97
N LEU A 215 -1.48 -9.05 -15.40
CA LEU A 215 -2.47 -8.48 -14.51
C LEU A 215 -2.21 -9.04 -13.12
N ILE A 216 -2.10 -8.16 -12.13
CA ILE A 216 -1.76 -8.53 -10.76
C ILE A 216 -2.81 -7.92 -9.85
N ASP A 217 -3.43 -8.75 -9.01
CA ASP A 217 -4.48 -8.30 -8.08
C ASP A 217 -4.10 -8.56 -6.62
N GLU A 218 -4.08 -7.49 -5.83
CA GLU A 218 -3.98 -7.47 -4.36
C GLU A 218 -2.86 -8.37 -3.79
N ILE A 219 -1.65 -8.23 -4.32
CA ILE A 219 -0.47 -9.00 -3.86
C ILE A 219 -0.03 -8.61 -2.45
N GLU A 220 -0.42 -7.41 -1.99
CA GLU A 220 -0.08 -6.90 -0.67
C GLU A 220 -0.65 -7.74 0.48
N LEU A 221 -1.74 -8.48 0.24
CA LEU A 221 -2.36 -9.34 1.26
C LEU A 221 -1.46 -10.51 1.69
N ALA A 222 -0.50 -10.91 0.85
CA ALA A 222 0.37 -12.06 1.10
C ALA A 222 1.84 -11.68 1.31
N LEU A 223 2.22 -10.42 1.08
CA LEU A 223 3.62 -9.98 1.03
C LEU A 223 3.89 -8.83 1.99
N HIS A 224 5.02 -8.88 2.69
CA HIS A 224 5.51 -7.75 3.47
C HIS A 224 5.85 -6.55 2.56
N PRO A 225 5.63 -5.27 2.96
CA PRO A 225 5.86 -4.09 2.13
C PRO A 225 7.23 -4.04 1.41
N LYS A 226 8.30 -4.41 2.11
CA LYS A 226 9.65 -4.53 1.51
C LYS A 226 9.68 -5.49 0.31
N VAL A 227 9.03 -6.64 0.41
CA VAL A 227 8.96 -7.65 -0.65
C VAL A 227 8.08 -7.17 -1.80
N GLN A 228 6.98 -6.47 -1.50
CA GLN A 228 6.10 -5.85 -2.51
C GLN A 228 6.88 -4.89 -3.41
N VAL A 229 7.64 -3.95 -2.82
CA VAL A 229 8.46 -2.97 -3.56
C VAL A 229 9.55 -3.66 -4.40
N SER A 230 10.15 -4.71 -3.86
CA SER A 230 11.18 -5.49 -4.54
C SER A 230 10.62 -6.26 -5.73
N PHE A 231 9.43 -6.84 -5.57
CA PHE A 231 8.71 -7.49 -6.66
C PHE A 231 8.27 -6.50 -7.74
N LEU A 232 7.81 -5.29 -7.36
CA LEU A 232 7.52 -4.22 -8.32
C LEU A 232 8.76 -3.87 -9.15
N THR A 233 9.91 -3.75 -8.50
CA THR A 233 11.20 -3.43 -9.16
C THR A 233 11.63 -4.55 -10.10
N PHE A 234 11.46 -5.81 -9.68
CA PHE A 234 11.68 -6.98 -10.52
C PHE A 234 10.79 -6.97 -11.77
N LEU A 235 9.49 -6.66 -11.60
CA LEU A 235 8.55 -6.54 -12.72
C LEU A 235 8.91 -5.38 -13.66
N GLN A 236 9.38 -4.24 -13.13
CA GLN A 236 9.85 -3.11 -13.94
C GLN A 236 10.98 -3.56 -14.88
N ARG A 237 12.00 -4.26 -14.36
CA ARG A 237 13.08 -4.81 -15.19
C ARG A 237 12.55 -5.75 -16.27
N MET A 238 11.72 -6.73 -15.90
CA MET A 238 11.11 -7.68 -16.84
C MET A 238 10.26 -6.98 -17.91
N SER A 239 9.58 -5.89 -17.54
CA SER A 239 8.74 -5.12 -18.47
C SER A 239 9.56 -4.44 -19.56
N VAL A 240 10.78 -4.00 -19.25
CA VAL A 240 11.70 -3.43 -20.24
C VAL A 240 12.28 -4.54 -21.11
N GLU A 241 12.76 -5.63 -20.50
CA GLU A 241 13.43 -6.72 -21.21
C GLU A 241 12.53 -7.43 -22.25
N LYS A 242 11.25 -7.64 -21.93
CA LYS A 242 10.29 -8.37 -22.78
C LYS A 242 9.16 -7.48 -23.33
N ASN A 243 9.30 -6.17 -23.22
CA ASN A 243 8.29 -5.17 -23.60
C ASN A 243 6.89 -5.50 -23.03
N LEU A 244 6.84 -5.87 -21.74
CA LEU A 244 5.60 -6.31 -21.09
C LEU A 244 4.78 -5.09 -20.67
N THR A 245 3.46 -5.25 -20.67
CA THR A 245 2.55 -4.33 -19.98
C THR A 245 2.12 -4.98 -18.68
N VAL A 246 2.34 -4.33 -17.54
CA VAL A 246 1.89 -4.84 -16.24
C VAL A 246 0.87 -3.88 -15.67
N ILE A 247 -0.30 -4.38 -15.29
CA ILE A 247 -1.30 -3.64 -14.53
C ILE A 247 -1.42 -4.29 -13.16
N LEU A 248 -0.99 -3.58 -12.13
CA LEU A 248 -0.97 -4.04 -10.75
C LEU A 248 -2.02 -3.28 -9.94
N SER A 249 -3.08 -3.97 -9.54
CA SER A 249 -4.09 -3.47 -8.59
C SER A 249 -3.56 -3.55 -7.17
N THR A 250 -3.63 -2.44 -6.42
CA THR A 250 -3.17 -2.40 -5.02
C THR A 250 -3.82 -1.30 -4.19
N HIS A 251 -3.89 -1.56 -2.88
CA HIS A 251 -4.17 -0.62 -1.80
C HIS A 251 -2.92 -0.26 -0.99
N SER A 252 -1.78 -0.88 -1.25
CA SER A 252 -0.56 -0.66 -0.50
C SER A 252 0.02 0.72 -0.77
N SER A 253 0.13 1.54 0.28
CA SER A 253 0.76 2.85 0.18
C SER A 253 2.22 2.77 -0.26
N SER A 254 2.92 1.69 0.09
CA SER A 254 4.30 1.45 -0.32
C SER A 254 4.43 1.26 -1.83
N LEU A 255 3.46 0.57 -2.46
CA LEU A 255 3.44 0.38 -3.92
C LEU A 255 2.97 1.64 -4.64
N ILE A 256 1.95 2.33 -4.12
CA ILE A 256 1.44 3.58 -4.69
C ILE A 256 2.54 4.66 -4.71
N LYS A 257 3.30 4.81 -3.62
CA LYS A 257 4.42 5.77 -3.53
C LYS A 257 5.56 5.48 -4.52
N LYS A 258 5.71 4.23 -4.97
CA LYS A 258 6.79 3.79 -5.87
C LYS A 258 6.35 3.70 -7.33
N ALA A 259 5.05 3.84 -7.61
CA ALA A 259 4.49 3.72 -8.94
C ALA A 259 5.03 4.79 -9.89
N SER A 260 5.45 4.38 -11.09
CA SER A 260 5.84 5.31 -12.17
C SER A 260 4.62 5.85 -12.92
N ASN A 261 3.65 4.98 -13.21
CA ASN A 261 2.37 5.34 -13.81
C ASN A 261 1.27 4.89 -12.86
N LEU A 262 0.49 5.85 -12.34
CA LEU A 262 -0.56 5.59 -11.37
C LEU A 262 -1.92 5.90 -11.99
N ILE A 263 -2.84 4.94 -11.88
CA ILE A 263 -4.21 5.05 -12.39
C ILE A 263 -5.15 4.93 -11.19
N TYR A 264 -5.87 6.00 -10.89
CA TYR A 264 -6.82 6.05 -9.79
C TYR A 264 -8.26 5.84 -10.30
N LEU A 265 -9.00 4.90 -9.70
CA LEU A 265 -10.42 4.73 -9.93
C LEU A 265 -11.24 5.32 -8.78
N GLU A 266 -12.05 6.31 -9.11
CA GLU A 266 -12.99 6.94 -8.20
C GLU A 266 -14.42 6.54 -8.58
N ARG A 267 -15.11 5.83 -7.68
CA ARG A 267 -16.52 5.50 -7.90
C ARG A 267 -17.40 6.58 -7.30
N ASN A 268 -18.22 7.22 -8.14
CA ASN A 268 -19.25 8.12 -7.68
C ASN A 268 -20.38 7.31 -6.99
N PRO A 269 -20.63 7.53 -5.69
CA PRO A 269 -21.63 6.77 -4.95
C PRO A 269 -23.07 7.02 -5.40
N ALA A 270 -23.37 8.21 -5.95
CA ALA A 270 -24.73 8.60 -6.33
C ALA A 270 -25.22 7.91 -7.61
N ASN A 271 -24.34 7.72 -8.59
CA ASN A 271 -24.72 7.16 -9.89
C ASN A 271 -23.96 5.87 -10.26
N GLY A 272 -22.97 5.44 -9.45
CA GLY A 272 -22.16 4.25 -9.69
C GLY A 272 -21.20 4.34 -10.88
N HIS A 273 -21.03 5.52 -11.49
CA HIS A 273 -20.02 5.75 -12.53
C HIS A 273 -18.63 5.74 -11.89
N VAL A 274 -17.66 5.21 -12.62
CA VAL A 274 -16.26 5.17 -12.21
C VAL A 274 -15.47 6.14 -13.07
N ASN A 275 -15.01 7.21 -12.45
CA ASN A 275 -14.08 8.16 -13.03
C ASN A 275 -12.66 7.58 -12.92
N ILE A 276 -11.87 7.78 -13.97
CA ILE A 276 -10.49 7.28 -14.02
C ILE A 276 -9.57 8.48 -14.19
N GLU A 277 -8.62 8.61 -13.28
CA GLU A 277 -7.55 9.60 -13.35
C GLU A 277 -6.25 8.87 -13.70
N TYR A 278 -5.69 9.20 -14.86
CA TYR A 278 -4.41 8.69 -15.33
C TYR A 278 -3.28 9.60 -14.88
N ASP A 279 -2.11 9.02 -14.62
CA ASP A 279 -0.93 9.72 -14.12
C ASP A 279 -1.21 10.55 -12.85
N CYS A 280 -2.07 9.99 -11.99
CA CYS A 280 -2.46 10.58 -10.72
C CYS A 280 -1.24 10.71 -9.79
N TYR A 281 -1.12 11.82 -9.07
CA TYR A 281 -0.09 11.95 -8.05
C TYR A 281 -0.36 10.98 -6.89
N PRO A 282 0.66 10.24 -6.39
CA PRO A 282 0.51 9.33 -5.26
C PRO A 282 -0.17 9.97 -4.04
N ALA A 283 0.09 11.25 -3.77
CA ALA A 283 -0.52 11.97 -2.66
C ALA A 283 -2.05 12.07 -2.79
N LEU A 284 -2.57 12.33 -3.98
CA LEU A 284 -4.01 12.44 -4.25
C LEU A 284 -4.69 11.07 -4.11
N ALA A 285 -4.10 10.04 -4.72
CA ALA A 285 -4.59 8.67 -4.59
C ALA A 285 -4.60 8.21 -3.12
N LEU A 286 -3.54 8.50 -2.36
CA LEU A 286 -3.45 8.17 -0.94
C LEU A 286 -4.44 8.99 -0.11
N GLN A 287 -4.61 10.28 -0.35
CA GLN A 287 -5.57 11.12 0.36
C GLN A 287 -7.00 10.58 0.22
N ASN A 288 -7.39 10.20 -0.99
CA ASN A 288 -8.73 9.70 -1.28
C ASN A 288 -8.94 8.24 -0.87
N MET A 289 -7.88 7.53 -0.46
CA MET A 289 -7.92 6.17 0.07
C MET A 289 -7.71 6.11 1.59
N ALA A 290 -7.02 7.11 2.15
CA ALA A 290 -6.66 7.17 3.54
C ALA A 290 -7.85 7.63 4.38
N ILE A 291 -8.33 6.71 5.21
CA ILE A 291 -8.78 7.08 6.56
C ILE A 291 -7.48 7.46 7.30
N GLN A 292 -7.06 8.75 7.26
CA GLN A 292 -6.08 9.48 8.11
C GLN A 292 -4.84 8.82 8.78
N GLU A 293 -4.50 7.54 8.61
CA GLU A 293 -3.64 6.79 9.56
C GLU A 293 -2.19 6.48 9.13
N GLU A 294 -1.68 6.90 7.96
CA GLU A 294 -0.33 6.48 7.51
C GLU A 294 0.71 7.61 7.32
N VAL A 295 0.70 8.62 8.19
CA VAL A 295 1.87 9.50 8.37
C VAL A 295 2.31 9.43 9.82
N GLN A 296 3.34 8.61 10.09
CA GLN A 296 4.02 8.63 11.37
C GLN A 296 4.87 9.89 11.45
N PRO A 297 4.67 10.77 12.45
CA PRO A 297 5.47 11.98 12.59
C PRO A 297 6.90 11.64 13.04
N ASP A 298 7.87 12.44 12.58
CA ASP A 298 9.25 12.40 13.05
C ASP A 298 9.34 12.91 14.49
N LEU A 299 8.49 13.89 14.83
CA LEU A 299 8.40 14.49 16.17
C LEU A 299 6.94 14.63 16.62
N VAL A 300 6.67 14.30 17.89
CA VAL A 300 5.41 14.61 18.57
C VAL A 300 5.71 15.56 19.71
N LEU A 301 5.08 16.73 19.69
CA LEU A 301 5.17 17.74 20.73
C LEU A 301 3.86 17.80 21.50
N PHE A 302 3.90 17.53 22.79
CA PHE A 302 2.76 17.72 23.68
C PHE A 302 2.85 19.08 24.35
N VAL A 303 1.75 19.83 24.29
CA VAL A 303 1.63 21.18 24.84
C VAL A 303 0.45 21.26 25.79
N GLU A 304 0.37 22.33 26.58
CA GLU A 304 -0.68 22.45 27.57
C GLU A 304 -2.05 22.66 26.94
N ASP A 305 -2.16 23.57 25.97
CA ASP A 305 -3.41 23.90 25.31
C ASP A 305 -3.25 24.35 23.85
N ASP A 306 -4.35 24.79 23.24
CA ASP A 306 -4.36 25.29 21.86
C ASP A 306 -3.57 26.60 21.70
N TYR A 307 -3.46 27.44 22.74
CA TYR A 307 -2.70 28.69 22.66
C TYR A 307 -1.20 28.42 22.60
N ALA A 308 -0.70 27.53 23.47
CA ALA A 308 0.66 27.03 23.44
C ALA A 308 0.98 26.38 22.08
N LYS A 309 0.03 25.60 21.53
CA LYS A 309 0.16 25.03 20.18
C LYS A 309 0.35 26.11 19.11
N TYR A 310 -0.49 27.13 19.07
CA TYR A 310 -0.38 28.19 18.06
C TYR A 310 0.97 28.90 18.13
N ILE A 311 1.48 29.19 19.33
CA ILE A 311 2.80 29.79 19.51
C ILE A 311 3.89 28.88 18.96
N ILE A 312 3.90 27.59 19.30
CA ILE A 312 4.90 26.65 18.78
C ILE A 312 4.84 26.55 17.27
N GLU A 313 3.64 26.49 16.68
CA GLU A 313 3.49 26.46 15.23
C GLU A 313 4.14 27.68 14.57
N GLN A 314 3.94 28.88 15.12
CA GLN A 314 4.59 30.09 14.62
C GLN A 314 6.10 30.10 14.83
N LEU A 315 6.58 29.68 16.01
CA LEU A 315 8.02 29.61 16.30
C LEU A 315 8.73 28.61 15.36
N LEU A 316 8.14 27.44 15.13
CA LEU A 316 8.68 26.44 14.20
C LEU A 316 8.65 26.95 12.76
N ASN A 317 7.56 27.61 12.35
CA ASN A 317 7.49 28.22 11.02
C ASN A 317 8.59 29.28 10.86
N TYR A 318 8.77 30.18 11.82
CA TYR A 318 9.83 31.18 11.79
C TYR A 318 11.22 30.54 11.73
N TYR A 319 11.49 29.54 12.58
CA TYR A 319 12.77 28.83 12.64
C TYR A 319 13.13 28.15 11.32
N PHE A 320 12.21 27.38 10.73
CA PHE A 320 12.47 26.64 9.50
C PHE A 320 12.42 27.51 8.24
N VAL A 321 11.69 28.62 8.24
CA VAL A 321 11.66 29.54 7.09
C VAL A 321 12.87 30.47 7.10
N THR A 322 13.28 30.96 8.28
CA THR A 322 14.23 32.08 8.39
C THR A 322 15.62 31.64 8.79
N LEU A 323 15.75 30.67 9.71
CA LEU A 323 17.03 30.34 10.36
C LEU A 323 17.69 29.08 9.81
N VAL A 324 16.92 28.13 9.26
CA VAL A 324 17.42 26.83 8.81
C VAL A 324 16.94 26.49 7.40
N GLN A 325 17.83 26.55 6.41
CA GLN A 325 17.55 26.13 5.02
C GLN A 325 17.74 24.61 4.79
N GLN A 326 17.40 23.77 5.78
CA GLN A 326 17.56 22.30 5.71
C GLN A 326 16.21 21.56 5.72
N ARG A 327 16.24 20.23 5.82
CA ARG A 327 15.06 19.35 5.86
C ARG A 327 14.17 19.67 7.05
N ARG A 328 12.88 19.89 6.79
CA ARG A 328 11.84 20.08 7.82
C ARG A 328 11.25 18.71 8.22
N PRO A 329 11.36 18.28 9.50
CA PRO A 329 10.71 17.07 9.97
C PRO A 329 9.19 17.22 10.00
N ILE A 330 8.46 16.11 9.93
CA ILE A 330 7.02 16.07 10.15
C ILE A 330 6.77 16.13 11.65
N ILE A 331 6.29 17.29 12.11
CA ILE A 331 6.01 17.56 13.53
C ILE A 331 4.51 17.54 13.74
N LYS A 332 4.05 16.75 14.72
CA LYS A 332 2.66 16.76 15.18
C LYS A 332 2.59 17.37 16.57
N ILE A 333 1.79 18.42 16.73
CA ILE A 333 1.62 19.14 18.00
C ILE A 333 0.24 18.81 18.55
N LEU A 334 0.17 18.38 19.81
CA LEU A 334 -1.04 17.90 20.45
C LEU A 334 -1.22 18.57 21.83
N PRO A 335 -2.31 19.34 22.04
CA PRO A 335 -2.66 19.86 23.36
C PRO A 335 -3.17 18.73 24.27
N VAL A 336 -2.83 18.79 25.56
CA VAL A 336 -3.16 17.74 26.54
C VAL A 336 -3.93 18.29 27.75
N GLY A 337 -3.46 19.38 28.33
CA GLY A 337 -3.95 19.99 29.57
C GLY A 337 -2.78 20.61 30.36
N GLY A 338 -3.02 21.04 31.60
CA GLY A 338 -1.96 21.69 32.41
C GLY A 338 -0.64 20.91 32.48
N TRP A 339 0.42 21.61 32.87
CA TRP A 339 1.79 21.08 32.86
C TRP A 339 1.97 19.72 33.57
N PRO A 340 1.27 19.38 34.68
CA PRO A 340 1.32 18.05 35.29
C PRO A 340 0.81 16.94 34.37
N GLN A 341 -0.31 17.19 33.68
CA GLN A 341 -0.96 16.25 32.76
C GLN A 341 -0.11 16.07 31.52
N THR A 342 0.38 17.17 30.94
CA THR A 342 1.26 17.17 29.76
C THR A 342 2.54 16.38 30.01
N LEU A 343 3.17 16.57 31.18
CA LEU A 343 4.35 15.82 31.58
C LEU A 343 4.09 14.31 31.69
N ARG A 344 3.05 13.93 32.46
CA ARG A 344 2.68 12.51 32.66
C ARG A 344 2.36 11.83 31.34
N PHE A 345 1.53 12.48 30.51
CA PHE A 345 1.11 11.93 29.23
C PHE A 345 2.27 11.74 28.27
N THR A 346 3.20 12.70 28.20
CA THR A 346 4.41 12.61 27.37
C THR A 346 5.23 11.38 27.72
N ILE A 347 5.50 11.16 29.01
CA ILE A 347 6.33 10.05 29.48
C ILE A 347 5.61 8.71 29.22
N SER A 348 4.33 8.60 29.58
CA SER A 348 3.52 7.41 29.33
C SER A 348 3.44 7.06 27.84
N CYS A 349 3.19 8.06 26.97
CA CYS A 349 3.11 7.84 25.52
C CYS A 349 4.45 7.40 24.93
N SER A 350 5.55 8.00 25.38
CA SER A 350 6.88 7.69 24.87
C SER A 350 7.34 6.25 25.14
N ASN A 351 6.77 5.59 26.16
CA ASN A 351 7.14 4.22 26.53
C ASN A 351 6.25 3.14 25.89
N TYR A 352 5.01 3.47 25.54
CA TYR A 352 4.01 2.45 25.15
C TYR A 352 3.33 2.69 23.80
N LEU A 353 3.18 3.94 23.34
CA LEU A 353 2.29 4.28 22.22
C LEU A 353 3.02 4.78 20.98
N ILE A 354 4.24 5.31 21.15
CA ILE A 354 4.99 5.94 20.07
C ILE A 354 6.22 5.08 19.71
N PRO A 355 6.46 4.79 18.41
CA PRO A 355 7.61 3.99 18.00
C PRO A 355 8.95 4.64 18.35
N GLN A 356 9.98 3.82 18.56
CA GLN A 356 11.30 4.26 19.06
C GLN A 356 12.03 5.29 18.17
N ASN A 357 11.62 5.43 16.90
CA ASN A 357 12.21 6.35 15.93
C ASN A 357 11.50 7.72 15.86
N THR A 358 10.44 7.96 16.63
CA THR A 358 9.78 9.26 16.73
C THR A 358 10.26 9.97 17.99
N GLY A 359 10.74 11.21 17.84
CA GLY A 359 11.10 12.04 18.99
C GLY A 359 9.84 12.55 19.70
N VAL A 360 9.78 12.41 21.03
CA VAL A 360 8.61 12.78 21.82
C VAL A 360 9.05 13.78 22.88
N TYR A 361 8.41 14.95 22.89
CA TYR A 361 8.77 16.04 23.77
C TYR A 361 7.54 16.69 24.41
N ALA A 362 7.69 17.11 25.66
CA ALA A 362 6.77 18.03 26.33
C ALA A 362 7.28 19.46 26.14
N PHE A 363 6.39 20.37 25.77
CA PHE A 363 6.61 21.81 25.78
C PHE A 363 5.62 22.42 26.77
N LEU A 364 6.11 22.74 27.95
CA LEU A 364 5.34 23.35 29.04
C LEU A 364 5.38 24.87 28.92
N ASP A 365 4.41 25.55 29.48
CA ASP A 365 4.38 27.01 29.54
C ASP A 365 5.46 27.53 30.49
N ALA A 366 5.78 28.83 30.37
CA ALA A 366 6.91 29.41 31.10
C ALA A 366 6.73 29.39 32.63
N ASP A 367 5.49 29.45 33.11
CA ASP A 367 5.08 29.43 34.51
C ASP A 367 5.17 28.03 35.16
N ALA A 368 5.22 26.96 34.36
CA ALA A 368 5.46 25.61 34.87
C ALA A 368 6.82 25.47 35.58
N LEU A 369 7.84 26.24 35.16
CA LEU A 369 9.18 26.15 35.75
C LEU A 369 9.23 26.69 37.19
N PRO A 370 8.71 27.89 37.50
CA PRO A 370 8.51 28.35 38.88
C PRO A 370 7.73 27.36 39.76
N ASP A 371 6.65 26.78 39.25
CA ASP A 371 5.84 25.80 39.98
C ASP A 371 6.66 24.56 40.39
N ILE A 372 7.46 24.03 39.47
CA ILE A 372 8.36 22.89 39.73
C ILE A 372 9.37 23.25 40.83
N GLN A 373 9.92 24.47 40.82
CA GLN A 373 10.87 24.92 41.83
C GLN A 373 10.24 25.04 43.21
N ILE A 374 9.00 25.53 43.29
CA ILE A 374 8.22 25.59 44.54
C ILE A 374 8.02 24.17 45.09
N ILE A 375 7.61 23.22 44.25
CA ILE A 375 7.44 21.81 44.65
C ILE A 375 8.77 21.19 45.10
N GLN A 376 9.89 21.55 44.46
CA GLN A 376 11.20 21.05 44.81
C GLN A 376 11.70 21.59 46.16
N ALA A 377 11.38 22.84 46.50
CA ALA A 377 11.76 23.50 47.75
C ALA A 377 10.86 23.10 48.94
N ASP A 378 9.65 22.59 48.69
CA ASP A 378 8.74 22.16 49.74
C ASP A 378 9.21 20.87 50.42
N ALA A 379 9.60 20.98 51.70
CA ALA A 379 10.01 19.87 52.55
C ALA A 379 8.85 18.96 52.97
N ASN A 380 7.59 19.44 52.90
CA ASN A 380 6.38 18.71 53.28
C ASN A 380 5.54 18.29 52.05
N ARG A 381 6.16 18.21 50.87
CA ARG A 381 5.47 17.86 49.63
C ARG A 381 4.75 16.51 49.71
N SER A 382 3.56 16.47 49.12
CA SER A 382 2.72 15.28 49.03
C SER A 382 3.35 14.18 48.16
N ALA A 383 2.86 12.95 48.31
CA ALA A 383 3.32 11.81 47.51
C ALA A 383 3.14 12.03 45.99
N SER A 384 2.06 12.70 45.58
CA SER A 384 1.81 13.03 44.17
C SER A 384 2.79 14.07 43.63
N GLN A 385 3.14 15.08 44.45
CA GLN A 385 4.17 16.07 44.11
C GLN A 385 5.56 15.42 44.00
N GLN A 386 5.89 14.50 44.90
CA GLN A 386 7.15 13.75 44.84
C GLN A 386 7.24 12.87 43.58
N GLU A 387 6.16 12.16 43.23
CA GLU A 387 6.09 11.36 42.00
C GLU A 387 6.32 12.23 40.76
N LEU A 388 5.66 13.38 40.71
CA LEU A 388 5.72 14.29 39.59
C LEU A 388 7.12 14.92 39.43
N LEU A 389 7.76 15.28 40.55
CA LEU A 389 9.14 15.74 40.56
C LEU A 389 10.10 14.64 40.06
N ASN A 390 9.91 13.39 40.47
CA ASN A 390 10.72 12.27 40.01
C ASN A 390 10.59 12.06 38.49
N LEU A 391 9.36 12.18 37.96
CA LEU A 391 9.10 12.11 36.52
C LEU A 391 9.81 13.23 35.75
N TYR A 392 9.76 14.46 36.26
CA TYR A 392 10.45 15.61 35.69
C TYR A 392 11.98 15.39 35.67
N VAL A 393 12.56 15.07 36.83
CA VAL A 393 14.02 14.88 36.99
C VAL A 393 14.54 13.75 36.10
N ALA A 394 13.81 12.63 36.01
CA ALA A 394 14.22 11.50 35.18
C ALA A 394 14.15 11.76 33.67
N ASN A 395 13.38 12.76 33.22
CA ASN A 395 13.07 12.97 31.80
C ASN A 395 13.43 14.37 31.27
N GLN A 396 14.33 15.10 31.94
CA GLN A 396 14.71 16.47 31.57
C GLN A 396 15.13 16.65 30.10
N ALA A 397 15.72 15.62 29.48
CA ALA A 397 16.10 15.67 28.06
C ALA A 397 14.90 15.84 27.11
N ARG A 398 13.71 15.37 27.51
CA ARG A 398 12.46 15.38 26.72
C ARG A 398 11.51 16.53 27.10
N ILE A 399 11.88 17.34 28.09
CA ILE A 399 11.04 18.41 28.61
C ILE A 399 11.65 19.75 28.20
N LYS A 400 10.83 20.59 27.59
CA LYS A 400 11.16 21.94 27.13
C LYS A 400 10.11 22.91 27.66
N PHE A 401 10.47 24.17 27.72
CA PHE A 401 9.61 25.24 28.18
C PHE A 401 9.45 26.28 27.06
N LEU A 402 8.25 26.83 26.95
CA LEU A 402 8.00 27.99 26.12
C LEU A 402 8.65 29.23 26.75
N PRO A 403 9.04 30.22 25.92
CA PRO A 403 9.58 31.47 26.43
C PRO A 403 8.53 32.33 27.14
N ILE A 404 7.24 32.04 26.93
CA ILE A 404 6.10 32.77 27.48
C ILE A 404 5.02 31.80 27.95
N THR A 405 4.21 32.23 28.91
CA THR A 405 2.86 31.69 29.12
C THR A 405 1.93 32.42 28.15
N PRO A 406 1.22 31.72 27.24
CA PRO A 406 0.53 32.32 26.10
C PRO A 406 -0.38 33.51 26.43
N GLU A 407 -1.21 33.38 27.46
CA GLU A 407 -2.19 34.40 27.87
C GLU A 407 -1.49 35.64 28.44
N LEU A 408 -0.48 35.42 29.28
CA LEU A 408 0.30 36.51 29.88
C LEU A 408 1.12 37.25 28.82
N GLY A 409 1.67 36.52 27.85
CA GLY A 409 2.41 37.09 26.73
C GLY A 409 1.53 37.98 25.85
N LEU A 410 0.31 37.55 25.53
CA LEU A 410 -0.65 38.35 24.75
C LEU A 410 -1.05 39.64 25.48
N VAL A 411 -1.34 39.54 26.79
CA VAL A 411 -1.69 40.71 27.61
C VAL A 411 -0.53 41.70 27.67
N THR A 412 0.69 41.21 27.84
CA THR A 412 1.90 42.05 27.84
C THR A 412 2.08 42.76 26.51
N LEU A 413 1.96 42.03 25.39
CA LEU A 413 2.08 42.60 24.04
C LEU A 413 1.00 43.67 23.76
N LEU A 414 -0.25 43.45 24.19
CA LEU A 414 -1.32 44.42 24.05
C LEU A 414 -1.12 45.67 24.92
N ASN A 415 -0.57 45.52 26.12
CA ASN A 415 -0.23 46.64 27.00
C ASN A 415 0.93 47.45 26.44
N ASP A 416 1.95 46.79 25.89
CA ASP A 416 3.09 47.45 25.25
C ASP A 416 2.67 48.18 23.97
N TYR A 417 1.73 47.63 23.20
CA TYR A 417 1.18 48.27 22.00
C TYR A 417 0.31 49.50 22.32
N ASN A 418 -0.36 49.50 23.47
CA ASN A 418 -1.19 50.61 23.94
C ASN A 418 -0.41 51.66 24.77
N SER A 419 0.91 51.48 24.95
CA SER A 419 1.79 52.42 25.62
C SER A 419 2.28 53.49 24.62
N PRO A 420 1.99 54.79 24.80
CA PRO A 420 2.27 55.83 23.80
C PRO A 420 3.74 56.29 23.81
N GLN A 421 4.71 55.36 23.69
CA GLN A 421 6.14 55.72 23.68
C GLN A 421 7.07 54.95 22.74
N ASN A 422 6.58 54.20 21.74
CA ASN A 422 7.47 53.61 20.72
C ASN A 422 7.07 53.99 19.29
N SER A 423 7.10 55.29 19.00
CA SER A 423 7.59 55.77 17.71
C SER A 423 9.08 56.10 17.88
N ASP A 424 9.91 55.50 17.03
CA ASP A 424 11.36 55.70 16.92
C ASP A 424 12.24 54.84 17.84
N SER A 425 12.60 53.64 17.37
CA SER A 425 13.98 53.37 16.91
C SER A 425 14.28 51.88 16.73
N ASN A 426 14.78 51.56 15.54
CA ASN A 426 15.67 50.44 15.20
C ASN A 426 15.10 49.01 15.20
N LEU A 427 14.53 48.65 14.04
CA LEU A 427 14.80 47.37 13.40
C LEU A 427 16.30 47.26 13.08
N ASN A 428 17.01 46.39 13.79
CA ASN A 428 18.21 45.68 13.32
C ASN A 428 18.30 44.33 14.04
#